data_AF-A0A414BPI4-F1
#
_entry.id   AF-A0A414BPI4-F1
#
_cell.length_a   1.000
_cell.length_b   1.000
_cell.length_c   1.000
_cell.angle_alpha   90.00
_cell.angle_beta   90.00
_cell.angle_gamma   90.00
#
_symmetry.space_group_name_H-M   'P 1'
#
loop_
_entity.id
_entity.type
_entity.pdbx_description
1 polymer ?
#
loop_
_entity_poly.entity_id
_entity_poly.type
_entity_poly.pdbx_seq_one_letter_code
_entity_poly.pdbx_strand_id
1 'polypeptide(L)'
;MNVLILIVAISVVILLANRNNLTICVALGTLMLCSYYFWWEPNPEADLNWHYHFWDDVSYLSFKDVISMNSSNINMISSIYTEKFIRTCPVFSLFVWLLTFLKVKYILPVLVSIIIYYSSFRLVYSSGKNNFLTTDAIKVGIIYVLCLTNFFGLGGLRNPLAYTLFALVIYYDFGGKINKVVSFGLYIMLCLIHSSCFILLGFRILYLFASRFDDIFIYLFLFAAIVGIEIVLKVVGSLGGILQDVVVTQSGYLTSGSGVVNGYSRTIKVLNYIWLAYLFYLYSKDRPDRFPSILRYSKWILFFTILNLQNYDVFVRMSYFLLPLSVIFVVDLVNEKYNLHKFKTVLFVVCGFTLLWLSFTAYTALD
;
A
#
# COMPACT_ATOMS: atom_id res chain seq x y z
N MET A 1 22.15 -3.77 4.84
CA MET A 1 22.78 -4.83 4.00
C MET A 1 22.09 -6.21 4.13
N ASN A 2 21.73 -6.65 5.34
CA ASN A 2 21.22 -8.02 5.59
C ASN A 2 19.86 -8.35 4.94
N VAL A 3 18.91 -7.41 4.90
CA VAL A 3 17.57 -7.63 4.29
C VAL A 3 17.65 -7.86 2.78
N LEU A 4 18.54 -7.14 2.08
CA LEU A 4 18.71 -7.33 0.64
C LEU A 4 19.23 -8.73 0.32
N ILE A 5 20.28 -9.17 1.02
CA ILE A 5 20.84 -10.52 0.87
C ILE A 5 19.74 -11.55 1.13
N LEU A 6 18.89 -11.31 2.12
CA LEU A 6 17.76 -12.17 2.44
C LEU A 6 16.73 -12.23 1.30
N ILE A 7 16.33 -11.09 0.73
CA ILE A 7 15.40 -11.03 -0.41
C ILE A 7 15.99 -11.76 -1.63
N VAL A 8 17.27 -11.57 -1.92
CA VAL A 8 17.96 -12.25 -3.02
C VAL A 8 18.01 -13.75 -2.77
N ALA A 9 18.40 -14.19 -1.57
CA ALA A 9 18.45 -15.60 -1.20
C ALA A 9 17.07 -16.26 -1.31
N ILE A 10 16.03 -15.63 -0.77
CA ILE A 10 14.64 -16.09 -0.88
C ILE A 10 14.22 -16.19 -2.36
N SER A 11 14.57 -15.18 -3.17
CA SER A 11 14.24 -15.16 -4.60
C SER A 11 14.92 -16.31 -5.36
N VAL A 12 16.19 -16.60 -5.06
CA VAL A 12 16.91 -17.76 -5.63
C VAL A 12 16.24 -19.07 -5.23
N VAL A 13 15.89 -19.24 -3.94
CA VAL A 13 15.18 -20.44 -3.47
C VAL A 13 13.83 -20.60 -4.17
N ILE A 14 13.07 -19.52 -4.35
CA ILE A 14 11.79 -19.52 -5.09
C ILE A 14 11.99 -19.93 -6.56
N LEU A 15 13.04 -19.43 -7.22
CA LEU A 15 13.36 -19.81 -8.60
C LEU A 15 13.65 -21.31 -8.72
N LEU A 16 14.40 -21.87 -7.75
CA LEU A 16 14.78 -23.28 -7.71
C LEU A 16 13.65 -24.21 -7.22
N ALA A 17 12.66 -23.68 -6.51
CA ALA A 17 11.57 -24.47 -5.97
C ALA A 17 10.72 -25.12 -7.07
N ASN A 18 10.39 -26.40 -6.90
CA ASN A 18 9.38 -27.05 -7.74
C ASN A 18 7.96 -26.61 -7.34
N ARG A 19 6.96 -26.97 -8.14
CA ARG A 19 5.56 -26.57 -7.91
C ARG A 19 5.02 -27.03 -6.55
N ASN A 20 5.42 -28.21 -6.09
CA ASN A 20 4.90 -28.81 -4.84
C ASN A 20 5.45 -28.08 -3.61
N ASN A 21 6.70 -27.62 -3.67
CA ASN A 21 7.38 -26.99 -2.53
C ASN A 21 7.27 -25.46 -2.55
N LEU A 22 6.85 -24.85 -3.67
CA LEU A 22 6.82 -23.40 -3.85
C LEU A 22 6.08 -22.68 -2.72
N THR A 23 4.89 -23.14 -2.34
CA THR A 23 4.10 -22.51 -1.26
C THR A 23 4.84 -22.56 0.09
N ILE A 24 5.51 -23.68 0.38
CA ILE A 24 6.30 -23.84 1.61
C ILE A 24 7.50 -22.90 1.59
N CYS A 25 8.26 -22.86 0.48
CA CYS A 25 9.40 -21.96 0.32
C CYS A 25 8.98 -20.49 0.48
N VAL A 26 7.84 -20.10 -0.07
CA VAL A 26 7.30 -18.73 0.04
C VAL A 26 6.90 -18.43 1.48
N ALA A 27 6.20 -19.34 2.15
CA ALA A 27 5.80 -19.16 3.55
C ALA A 27 7.03 -19.02 4.47
N LEU A 28 7.99 -19.95 4.37
CA LEU A 28 9.21 -19.92 5.17
C LEU A 28 10.08 -18.69 4.87
N GLY A 29 10.25 -18.35 3.59
CA GLY A 29 11.00 -17.15 3.18
C GLY A 29 10.35 -15.87 3.70
N THR A 30 9.01 -15.77 3.63
CA THR A 30 8.26 -14.61 4.16
C THR A 30 8.38 -14.52 5.67
N LEU A 31 8.24 -15.64 6.39
CA LEU A 31 8.42 -15.68 7.84
C LEU A 31 9.83 -15.25 8.23
N MET A 32 10.86 -15.76 7.55
CA MET A 32 12.25 -15.38 7.77
C MET A 32 12.46 -13.88 7.52
N LEU A 33 11.91 -13.34 6.43
CA LEU A 33 12.00 -11.92 6.10
C LEU A 33 11.30 -11.04 7.13
N CYS A 34 10.06 -11.37 7.51
CA CYS A 34 9.30 -10.59 8.48
C CYS A 34 9.90 -10.68 9.87
N SER A 35 10.50 -11.81 10.24
CA SER A 35 11.13 -11.99 11.55
C SER A 35 12.34 -11.05 11.74
N TYR A 36 12.89 -10.47 10.67
CA TYR A 36 13.97 -9.48 10.76
C TYR A 36 13.66 -8.31 11.72
N TYR A 37 12.38 -7.96 11.91
CA TYR A 37 11.95 -6.95 12.89
C TYR A 37 12.31 -7.27 14.34
N PHE A 38 12.56 -8.53 14.71
CA PHE A 38 13.08 -8.88 16.03
C PHE A 38 14.55 -8.48 16.23
N TRP A 39 15.29 -8.32 15.13
CA TRP A 39 16.73 -8.00 15.14
C TRP A 39 17.03 -6.63 14.54
N TRP A 40 16.01 -5.82 14.27
CA TRP A 40 16.15 -4.48 13.72
C TRP A 40 15.67 -3.44 14.71
N GLU A 41 16.61 -2.61 15.17
CA GLU A 41 16.29 -1.41 15.92
C GLU A 41 16.07 -0.25 14.94
N PRO A 42 14.85 0.31 14.89
CA PRO A 42 14.59 1.45 14.02
C PRO A 42 15.25 2.73 14.59
N ASN A 43 15.74 3.59 13.70
CA ASN A 43 16.22 4.93 14.04
C ASN A 43 15.13 5.69 14.84
N PRO A 44 15.47 6.45 15.91
CA PRO A 44 14.54 7.22 16.72
C PRO A 44 13.47 8.00 15.95
N GLU A 45 13.80 8.55 14.78
CA GLU A 45 12.89 9.35 13.96
C GLU A 45 11.93 8.52 13.08
N ALA A 46 12.14 7.20 12.98
CA ALA A 46 11.33 6.34 12.13
C ALA A 46 9.91 6.13 12.68
N ASP A 47 8.92 6.08 11.77
CA ASP A 47 7.51 5.80 12.08
C ASP A 47 7.30 4.58 12.99
N LEU A 48 8.17 3.57 12.88
CA LEU A 48 8.07 2.36 13.68
C LEU A 48 8.26 2.61 15.19
N ASN A 49 9.11 3.58 15.58
CA ASN A 49 9.29 3.92 16.99
C ASN A 49 8.03 4.56 17.58
N TRP A 50 7.36 5.42 16.81
CA TRP A 50 6.06 5.97 17.22
C TRP A 50 5.01 4.87 17.42
N HIS A 51 5.07 3.81 16.62
CA HIS A 51 4.20 2.65 16.79
C HIS A 51 4.54 1.80 18.01
N TYR A 52 5.81 1.69 18.39
CA TYR A 52 6.20 1.04 19.65
C TYR A 52 5.78 1.84 20.87
N HIS A 53 5.96 3.17 20.87
CA HIS A 53 5.45 4.02 21.95
C HIS A 53 3.92 3.94 22.06
N PHE A 54 3.22 3.94 20.92
CA PHE A 54 1.78 3.75 20.89
C PHE A 54 1.36 2.38 21.47
N TRP A 55 2.09 1.31 21.16
CA TRP A 55 1.85 -0.01 21.74
C TRP A 55 2.04 0.01 23.27
N ASP A 56 3.09 0.67 23.76
CA ASP A 56 3.38 0.79 25.19
C ASP A 56 2.25 1.57 25.90
N ASP A 57 1.82 2.73 25.36
CA ASP A 57 0.72 3.53 25.91
C ASP A 57 -0.60 2.75 25.97
N VAL A 58 -0.95 2.06 24.87
CA VAL A 58 -2.23 1.35 24.74
C VAL A 58 -2.28 0.08 25.59
N SER A 59 -1.13 -0.46 26.00
CA SER A 59 -1.06 -1.66 26.86
C SER A 59 -1.68 -1.44 28.25
N TYR A 60 -1.78 -0.19 28.71
CA TYR A 60 -2.39 0.18 29.99
C TYR A 60 -3.87 0.56 29.88
N LEU A 61 -4.42 0.63 28.67
CA LEU A 61 -5.79 1.08 28.44
C LEU A 61 -6.78 -0.09 28.49
N SER A 62 -7.98 0.19 29.01
CA SER A 62 -9.08 -0.78 28.94
C SER A 62 -9.68 -0.85 27.53
N PHE A 63 -10.37 -1.95 27.22
CA PHE A 63 -11.12 -2.09 25.97
C PHE A 63 -12.08 -0.91 25.72
N LYS A 64 -12.72 -0.42 26.79
CA LYS A 64 -13.64 0.72 26.72
C LYS A 64 -12.90 2.00 26.36
N ASP A 65 -11.70 2.21 26.86
CA ASP A 65 -10.91 3.41 26.54
C ASP A 65 -10.47 3.41 25.06
N VAL A 66 -10.08 2.25 24.53
CA VAL A 66 -9.66 2.12 23.11
C VAL A 66 -10.83 2.31 22.14
N ILE A 67 -12.03 1.83 22.47
CA ILE A 67 -13.19 1.89 21.56
C ILE A 67 -14.03 3.15 21.75
N SER A 68 -14.15 3.67 22.97
CA SER A 68 -15.07 4.77 23.28
C SER A 68 -14.69 6.08 22.57
N MET A 69 -13.47 6.19 22.04
CA MET A 69 -12.92 7.43 21.48
C MET A 69 -13.02 8.61 22.46
N ASN A 70 -13.24 8.36 23.75
CA ASN A 70 -13.50 9.40 24.72
C ASN A 70 -12.18 9.95 25.26
N SER A 71 -11.80 11.11 24.73
CA SER A 71 -10.56 11.79 25.05
C SER A 71 -10.36 12.12 26.53
N SER A 72 -11.42 12.28 27.34
CA SER A 72 -11.24 12.66 28.75
C SER A 72 -10.46 11.62 29.55
N ASN A 73 -10.63 10.33 29.25
CA ASN A 73 -9.92 9.25 29.92
C ASN A 73 -8.51 9.01 29.33
N ILE A 74 -8.37 9.27 28.03
CA ILE A 74 -7.16 9.04 27.24
C ILE A 74 -6.11 10.13 27.53
N ASN A 75 -6.55 11.38 27.71
CA ASN A 75 -5.68 12.56 27.86
C ASN A 75 -4.93 12.61 29.19
N MET A 76 -5.35 11.83 30.19
CA MET A 76 -4.65 11.72 31.47
C MET A 76 -3.51 10.70 31.45
N ILE A 77 -3.48 9.79 30.47
CA ILE A 77 -2.63 8.58 30.50
C ILE A 77 -1.68 8.50 29.30
N SER A 78 -1.98 9.18 28.19
CA SER A 78 -1.33 8.92 26.91
C SER A 78 -0.76 10.15 26.22
N SER A 79 0.19 9.93 25.31
CA SER A 79 0.77 10.99 24.49
C SER A 79 -0.23 11.58 23.49
N ILE A 80 0.02 12.82 23.04
CA ILE A 80 -0.78 13.51 22.00
C ILE A 80 -0.89 12.66 20.72
N TYR A 81 0.15 11.88 20.40
CA TYR A 81 0.15 10.98 19.25
C TYR A 81 -0.78 9.77 19.45
N THR A 82 -0.80 9.19 20.64
CA THR A 82 -1.69 8.09 21.01
C THR A 82 -3.16 8.52 20.97
N GLU A 83 -3.47 9.70 21.51
CA GLU A 83 -4.81 10.29 21.42
C GLU A 83 -5.25 10.43 19.96
N LYS A 84 -4.37 10.99 19.11
CA LYS A 84 -4.64 11.14 17.68
C LYS A 84 -4.92 9.80 17.01
N PHE A 85 -4.16 8.75 17.32
CA PHE A 85 -4.34 7.43 16.71
C PHE A 85 -5.63 6.76 17.15
N ILE A 86 -6.01 6.85 18.43
CA ILE A 86 -7.28 6.28 18.92
C ILE A 86 -8.47 6.98 18.25
N ARG A 87 -8.44 8.31 18.16
CA ARG A 87 -9.52 9.09 17.54
C ARG A 87 -9.65 8.85 16.02
N THR A 88 -8.53 8.76 15.31
CA THR A 88 -8.53 8.77 13.83
C THR A 88 -8.37 7.39 13.19
N CYS A 89 -7.83 6.42 13.92
CA CYS A 89 -7.51 5.08 13.42
C CYS A 89 -8.01 3.97 14.38
N PRO A 90 -9.30 3.96 14.76
CA PRO A 90 -9.80 3.09 15.82
C PRO A 90 -9.64 1.59 15.52
N VAL A 91 -9.75 1.18 14.25
CA VAL A 91 -9.58 -0.22 13.86
C VAL A 91 -8.12 -0.64 14.04
N PHE A 92 -7.17 0.23 13.69
CA PHE A 92 -5.75 -0.03 13.95
C PHE A 92 -5.42 -0.02 15.44
N SER A 93 -6.00 0.91 16.21
CA SER A 93 -5.81 0.98 17.66
C SER A 93 -6.31 -0.29 18.36
N LEU A 94 -7.48 -0.80 17.97
CA LEU A 94 -7.99 -2.08 18.47
C LEU A 94 -7.08 -3.24 18.08
N PHE A 95 -6.58 -3.26 16.84
CA PHE A 95 -5.63 -4.27 16.38
C PHE A 95 -4.34 -4.26 17.21
N VAL A 96 -3.75 -3.09 17.47
CA VAL A 96 -2.56 -2.95 18.32
C VAL A 96 -2.87 -3.38 19.76
N TRP A 97 -3.99 -2.93 20.33
CA TRP A 97 -4.41 -3.29 21.69
C TRP A 97 -4.50 -4.81 21.87
N LEU A 98 -5.12 -5.52 20.93
CA LEU A 98 -5.20 -7.00 20.97
C LEU A 98 -3.80 -7.66 20.97
N LEU A 99 -2.81 -7.06 20.32
CA LEU A 99 -1.45 -7.58 20.32
C LEU A 99 -0.68 -7.27 21.61
N THR A 100 -1.17 -6.36 22.46
CA THR A 100 -0.51 -6.07 23.74
C THR A 100 -0.55 -7.27 24.70
N PHE A 101 -1.57 -8.14 24.58
CA PHE A 101 -1.67 -9.38 25.35
C PHE A 101 -0.49 -10.35 25.13
N LEU A 102 0.21 -10.25 23.99
CA LEU A 102 1.40 -11.05 23.70
C LEU A 102 2.67 -10.56 24.41
N LYS A 103 2.63 -9.36 25.03
CA LYS A 103 3.72 -8.73 25.79
C LYS A 103 5.04 -8.55 25.02
N VAL A 104 5.02 -8.66 23.70
CA VAL A 104 6.19 -8.49 22.83
C VAL A 104 5.85 -7.53 21.69
N LYS A 105 6.26 -6.26 21.83
CA LYS A 105 5.94 -5.20 20.86
C LYS A 105 6.47 -5.44 19.45
N TYR A 106 7.59 -6.15 19.31
CA TYR A 106 8.18 -6.52 18.01
C TYR A 106 7.29 -7.45 17.16
N ILE A 107 6.29 -8.12 17.76
CA ILE A 107 5.32 -8.94 17.01
C ILE A 107 4.45 -8.07 16.09
N LEU A 108 4.20 -6.81 16.46
CA LEU A 108 3.35 -5.90 15.69
C LEU A 108 3.83 -5.73 14.23
N PRO A 109 5.05 -5.24 13.95
CA PRO A 109 5.54 -5.12 12.58
C PRO A 109 5.68 -6.45 11.84
N VAL A 110 5.96 -7.55 12.56
CA VAL A 110 6.04 -8.90 11.98
C VAL A 110 4.69 -9.31 11.40
N LEU A 111 3.62 -9.24 12.21
CA LEU A 111 2.27 -9.62 11.78
C LEU A 111 1.75 -8.72 10.67
N VAL A 112 1.95 -7.41 10.78
CA VAL A 112 1.55 -6.46 9.73
C VAL A 112 2.25 -6.79 8.40
N SER A 113 3.55 -7.06 8.44
CA SER A 113 4.32 -7.42 7.23
C SER A 113 3.86 -8.75 6.63
N ILE A 114 3.57 -9.76 7.45
CA ILE A 114 3.00 -11.04 7.00
C ILE A 114 1.67 -10.81 6.28
N ILE A 115 0.77 -9.98 6.83
CA ILE A 115 -0.53 -9.67 6.20
C ILE A 115 -0.32 -9.00 4.84
N ILE A 116 0.63 -8.06 4.73
CA ILE A 116 0.95 -7.33 3.50
C ILE A 116 1.48 -8.28 2.42
N TYR A 117 2.48 -9.11 2.75
CA TYR A 117 3.03 -10.09 1.81
C TYR A 117 2.00 -11.13 1.41
N TYR A 118 1.25 -11.67 2.37
CA TYR A 118 0.17 -12.63 2.11
C TYR A 118 -0.87 -12.05 1.15
N SER A 119 -1.31 -10.82 1.39
CA SER A 119 -2.29 -10.14 0.53
C SER A 119 -1.77 -9.92 -0.88
N SER A 120 -0.49 -9.52 -1.00
CA SER A 120 0.16 -9.31 -2.30
C SER A 120 0.38 -10.63 -3.06
N PHE A 121 0.77 -11.71 -2.39
CA PHE A 121 0.85 -13.03 -3.01
C PHE A 121 -0.52 -13.57 -3.38
N ARG A 122 -1.56 -13.27 -2.60
CA ARG A 122 -2.94 -13.63 -2.96
C ARG A 122 -3.34 -12.99 -4.30
N LEU A 123 -2.90 -11.75 -4.57
CA LEU A 123 -3.09 -11.11 -5.88
C LEU A 123 -2.35 -11.86 -6.99
N VAL A 124 -1.09 -12.29 -6.78
CA VAL A 124 -0.34 -13.14 -7.73
C VAL A 124 -1.17 -14.35 -8.16
N TYR A 125 -1.61 -15.17 -7.21
CA TYR A 125 -2.38 -16.38 -7.49
C TYR A 125 -3.78 -16.10 -8.07
N SER A 126 -4.33 -14.92 -7.82
CA SER A 126 -5.66 -14.54 -8.30
C SER A 126 -5.66 -13.98 -9.73
N SER A 127 -4.49 -13.72 -10.31
CA SER A 127 -4.36 -13.15 -11.67
C SER A 127 -4.91 -14.07 -12.77
N GLY A 128 -4.97 -15.38 -12.54
CA GLY A 128 -5.36 -16.39 -13.54
C GLY A 128 -6.87 -16.54 -13.77
N LYS A 129 -7.63 -15.44 -13.90
CA LYS A 129 -9.11 -15.45 -13.84
C LYS A 129 -9.78 -16.54 -14.69
N ASN A 130 -9.21 -16.91 -15.86
CA ASN A 130 -9.71 -18.02 -16.70
C ASN A 130 -8.62 -18.95 -17.26
N ASN A 131 -7.35 -18.75 -16.91
CA ASN A 131 -6.24 -19.52 -17.48
C ASN A 131 -5.43 -20.18 -16.37
N PHE A 132 -4.94 -21.38 -16.63
CA PHE A 132 -4.01 -22.03 -15.74
C PHE A 132 -2.74 -21.17 -15.63
N LEU A 133 -2.38 -20.76 -14.40
CA LEU A 133 -1.15 -20.04 -14.15
C LEU A 133 0.03 -21.01 -14.19
N THR A 134 1.00 -20.72 -15.05
CA THR A 134 2.29 -21.39 -15.09
C THR A 134 3.05 -21.12 -13.79
N THR A 135 3.75 -22.13 -13.30
CA THR A 135 4.58 -22.01 -12.09
C THR A 135 5.60 -20.87 -12.23
N ASP A 136 6.13 -20.65 -13.43
CA ASP A 136 7.11 -19.59 -13.69
C ASP A 136 6.50 -18.18 -13.57
N ALA A 137 5.28 -17.98 -14.06
CA ALA A 137 4.60 -16.68 -13.89
C ALA A 137 4.30 -16.38 -12.42
N ILE A 138 3.93 -17.40 -11.64
CA ILE A 138 3.76 -17.28 -10.19
C ILE A 138 5.08 -16.89 -9.53
N LYS A 139 6.18 -17.59 -9.83
CA LYS A 139 7.51 -17.28 -9.29
C LYS A 139 7.92 -15.84 -9.60
N VAL A 140 7.74 -15.40 -10.85
CA VAL A 140 8.04 -14.02 -11.27
C VAL A 140 7.19 -13.01 -10.51
N GLY A 141 5.89 -13.27 -10.33
CA GLY A 141 5.01 -12.39 -9.55
C GLY A 141 5.42 -12.28 -8.08
N ILE A 142 5.82 -13.40 -7.47
CA ILE A 142 6.29 -13.42 -6.07
C ILE A 142 7.59 -12.62 -5.94
N ILE A 143 8.56 -12.83 -6.84
CA ILE A 143 9.83 -12.07 -6.84
C ILE A 143 9.56 -10.59 -7.06
N TYR A 144 8.64 -10.24 -7.97
CA TYR A 144 8.22 -8.85 -8.19
C TYR A 144 7.70 -8.20 -6.90
N VAL A 145 6.83 -8.89 -6.15
CA VAL A 145 6.33 -8.43 -4.86
C VAL A 145 7.46 -8.27 -3.84
N LEU A 146 8.37 -9.25 -3.73
CA LEU A 146 9.51 -9.18 -2.81
C LEU A 146 10.43 -8.00 -3.11
N CYS A 147 10.72 -7.73 -4.39
CA CYS A 147 11.62 -6.66 -4.80
C CYS A 147 11.01 -5.26 -4.68
N LEU A 148 9.71 -5.10 -5.00
CA LEU A 148 9.07 -3.78 -5.03
C LEU A 148 8.41 -3.37 -3.73
N THR A 149 8.19 -4.32 -2.81
CA THR A 149 7.77 -3.98 -1.45
C THR A 149 8.95 -3.36 -0.72
N ASN A 150 8.84 -2.08 -0.37
CA ASN A 150 9.84 -1.43 0.46
C ASN A 150 9.76 -1.99 1.89
N PHE A 151 10.57 -3.01 2.20
CA PHE A 151 10.55 -3.70 3.49
C PHE A 151 10.71 -2.72 4.67
N PHE A 152 11.69 -1.82 4.63
CA PHE A 152 11.86 -0.82 5.70
C PHE A 152 10.69 0.19 5.74
N GLY A 153 10.13 0.52 4.58
CA GLY A 153 8.91 1.32 4.47
C GLY A 153 7.67 0.67 5.10
N LEU A 154 7.69 -0.65 5.36
CA LEU A 154 6.65 -1.31 6.13
C LEU A 154 6.62 -0.87 7.60
N GLY A 155 7.69 -0.24 8.10
CA GLY A 155 7.73 0.36 9.45
C GLY A 155 6.67 1.45 9.68
N GLY A 156 6.09 2.04 8.63
CA GLY A 156 4.92 2.93 8.72
C GLY A 156 3.58 2.21 8.94
N LEU A 157 3.62 0.89 9.18
CA LEU A 157 2.56 -0.07 9.54
C LEU A 157 1.19 0.18 8.92
N ARG A 158 0.47 1.18 9.43
CA ARG A 158 -0.90 1.55 9.03
C ARG A 158 -1.04 1.79 7.53
N ASN A 159 -0.16 2.62 6.98
CA ASN A 159 -0.18 3.02 5.56
C ASN A 159 -0.07 1.81 4.63
N PRO A 160 1.04 1.04 4.68
CA PRO A 160 1.24 -0.08 3.77
C PRO A 160 0.21 -1.21 4.02
N LEU A 161 -0.23 -1.41 5.26
CA LEU A 161 -1.30 -2.36 5.59
C LEU A 161 -2.61 -2.00 4.92
N ALA A 162 -3.11 -0.78 5.16
CA ALA A 162 -4.41 -0.34 4.68
C ALA A 162 -4.43 -0.31 3.13
N TYR A 163 -3.38 0.19 2.49
CA TYR A 163 -3.30 0.31 1.03
C TYR A 163 -3.22 -1.06 0.34
N THR A 164 -2.43 -1.99 0.88
CA THR A 164 -2.31 -3.35 0.32
C THR A 164 -3.62 -4.12 0.44
N LEU A 165 -4.28 -4.04 1.61
CA LEU A 165 -5.59 -4.64 1.79
C LEU A 165 -6.64 -3.97 0.89
N PHE A 166 -6.57 -2.66 0.68
CA PHE A 166 -7.45 -1.96 -0.26
C PHE A 166 -7.28 -2.48 -1.69
N ALA A 167 -6.04 -2.73 -2.14
CA ALA A 167 -5.77 -3.35 -3.44
C ALA A 167 -6.39 -4.76 -3.55
N LEU A 168 -6.30 -5.57 -2.49
CA LEU A 168 -6.91 -6.88 -2.44
C LEU A 168 -8.44 -6.82 -2.52
N VAL A 169 -9.07 -5.91 -1.77
CA VAL A 169 -10.53 -5.70 -1.79
C VAL A 169 -10.98 -5.21 -3.16
N ILE A 170 -10.25 -4.27 -3.79
CA ILE A 170 -10.49 -3.79 -5.16
C ILE A 170 -10.51 -4.93 -6.17
N TYR A 171 -9.56 -5.86 -6.08
CA TYR A 171 -9.53 -7.03 -6.94
C TYR A 171 -10.80 -7.88 -6.78
N TYR A 172 -11.23 -8.16 -5.54
CA TYR A 172 -12.42 -8.95 -5.28
C TYR A 172 -13.72 -8.24 -5.68
N ASP A 173 -13.80 -6.93 -5.43
CA ASP A 173 -14.95 -6.08 -5.77
C ASP A 173 -15.15 -5.99 -7.29
N PHE A 174 -14.13 -5.57 -8.04
CA PHE A 174 -14.20 -5.56 -9.52
C PHE A 174 -14.29 -6.96 -10.13
N GLY A 175 -13.80 -7.97 -9.41
CA GLY A 175 -13.95 -9.37 -9.80
C GLY A 175 -15.37 -9.90 -9.65
N GLY A 176 -16.28 -9.18 -8.97
CA GLY A 176 -17.62 -9.65 -8.63
C GLY A 176 -17.63 -10.79 -7.60
N LYS A 177 -16.53 -10.99 -6.87
CA LYS A 177 -16.34 -12.09 -5.90
C LYS A 177 -16.90 -11.75 -4.52
N ILE A 178 -17.12 -10.47 -4.25
CA ILE A 178 -17.81 -9.95 -3.07
C ILE A 178 -18.89 -8.97 -3.53
N ASN A 179 -19.97 -8.85 -2.75
CA ASN A 179 -21.03 -7.89 -3.07
C ASN A 179 -20.59 -6.45 -2.72
N LYS A 180 -21.29 -5.46 -3.30
CA LYS A 180 -20.95 -4.04 -3.15
C LYS A 180 -21.06 -3.55 -1.70
N VAL A 181 -22.04 -4.02 -0.94
CA VAL A 181 -22.23 -3.57 0.45
C VAL A 181 -21.04 -3.99 1.31
N VAL A 182 -20.59 -5.24 1.16
CA VAL A 182 -19.41 -5.78 1.84
C VAL A 182 -18.15 -5.04 1.37
N SER A 183 -17.99 -4.78 0.07
CA SER A 183 -16.80 -4.04 -0.41
C SER A 183 -16.72 -2.62 0.16
N PHE A 184 -17.82 -1.88 0.20
CA PHE A 184 -17.88 -0.57 0.84
C PHE A 184 -17.65 -0.62 2.35
N GLY A 185 -18.22 -1.60 3.05
CA GLY A 185 -17.95 -1.83 4.47
C GLY A 185 -16.46 -2.05 4.74
N LEU A 186 -15.80 -2.87 3.91
CA LEU A 186 -14.35 -3.08 3.99
C LEU A 186 -13.55 -1.80 3.69
N TYR A 187 -13.93 -1.02 2.68
CA TYR A 187 -13.25 0.25 2.39
C TYR A 187 -13.35 1.24 3.56
N ILE A 188 -14.51 1.32 4.22
CA ILE A 188 -14.69 2.15 5.42
C ILE A 188 -13.77 1.65 6.54
N MET A 189 -13.74 0.34 6.80
CA MET A 189 -12.84 -0.24 7.81
C MET A 189 -11.37 0.07 7.53
N LEU A 190 -10.95 0.05 6.25
CA LEU A 190 -9.59 0.41 5.86
C LEU A 190 -9.29 1.90 6.05
N CYS A 191 -10.27 2.79 5.83
CA CYS A 191 -10.15 4.21 6.17
C CYS A 191 -9.98 4.44 7.68
N LEU A 192 -10.54 3.54 8.51
CA LEU A 192 -10.35 3.53 9.97
C LEU A 192 -9.06 2.83 10.43
N ILE A 193 -8.29 2.21 9.52
CA ILE A 193 -6.90 1.81 9.77
C ILE A 193 -5.95 2.96 9.43
N HIS A 194 -6.19 3.63 8.31
CA HIS A 194 -5.45 4.82 7.92
C HIS A 194 -6.31 5.80 7.09
N SER A 195 -6.35 7.06 7.53
CA SER A 195 -7.23 8.08 6.94
C SER A 195 -6.96 8.36 5.46
N SER A 196 -5.72 8.24 4.98
CA SER A 196 -5.43 8.51 3.56
C SER A 196 -6.08 7.52 2.58
N CYS A 197 -6.62 6.39 3.05
CA CYS A 197 -7.47 5.52 2.24
C CYS A 197 -8.79 6.19 1.81
N PHE A 198 -9.20 7.31 2.43
CA PHE A 198 -10.33 8.11 1.94
C PHE A 198 -10.12 8.60 0.51
N ILE A 199 -8.87 8.85 0.08
CA ILE A 199 -8.58 9.22 -1.30
C ILE A 199 -8.93 8.04 -2.24
N LEU A 200 -8.53 6.81 -1.89
CA LEU A 200 -8.86 5.61 -2.67
C LEU A 200 -10.37 5.34 -2.66
N LEU A 201 -11.04 5.50 -1.52
CA LEU A 201 -12.50 5.41 -1.46
C LEU A 201 -13.17 6.47 -2.36
N GLY A 202 -12.65 7.70 -2.37
CA GLY A 202 -13.08 8.76 -3.28
C GLY A 202 -12.95 8.37 -4.75
N PHE A 203 -11.81 7.79 -5.15
CA PHE A 203 -11.64 7.21 -6.49
C PHE A 203 -12.66 6.11 -6.77
N ARG A 204 -12.96 5.25 -5.79
CA ARG A 204 -13.93 4.17 -5.97
C ARG A 204 -15.34 4.71 -6.20
N ILE A 205 -15.74 5.71 -5.42
CA ILE A 205 -17.01 6.42 -5.58
C ILE A 205 -17.05 7.11 -6.95
N LEU A 206 -15.99 7.82 -7.33
CA LEU A 206 -15.85 8.44 -8.65
C LEU A 206 -16.04 7.39 -9.76
N TYR A 207 -15.38 6.22 -9.64
CA TYR A 207 -15.51 5.14 -10.61
C TYR A 207 -16.95 4.63 -10.75
N LEU A 208 -17.71 4.53 -9.66
CA LEU A 208 -19.11 4.09 -9.74
C LEU A 208 -19.95 5.00 -10.63
N PHE A 209 -19.78 6.31 -10.52
CA PHE A 209 -20.57 7.28 -11.28
C PHE A 209 -19.98 7.60 -12.66
N ALA A 210 -18.66 7.49 -12.77
CA ALA A 210 -17.91 8.02 -13.89
C ALA A 210 -17.34 6.97 -14.85
N SER A 211 -17.52 5.67 -14.53
CA SER A 211 -17.08 4.55 -15.38
C SER A 211 -17.70 4.55 -16.78
N ARG A 212 -18.80 5.26 -17.00
CA ARG A 212 -19.43 5.40 -18.33
C ARG A 212 -18.87 6.54 -19.19
N PHE A 213 -18.12 7.48 -18.61
CA PHE A 213 -17.57 8.60 -19.36
C PHE A 213 -16.27 8.21 -20.06
N ASP A 214 -15.80 9.04 -20.98
CA ASP A 214 -14.47 8.90 -21.56
C ASP A 214 -13.39 9.23 -20.52
N ASP A 215 -12.27 8.51 -20.56
CA ASP A 215 -11.10 8.75 -19.69
C ASP A 215 -10.54 10.16 -19.82
N ILE A 216 -10.61 10.77 -21.02
CA ILE A 216 -10.14 12.14 -21.25
C ILE A 216 -10.86 13.13 -20.33
N PHE A 217 -12.19 13.00 -20.20
CA PHE A 217 -12.96 13.89 -19.30
C PHE A 217 -12.61 13.67 -17.84
N ILE A 218 -12.32 12.43 -17.44
CA ILE A 218 -11.90 12.12 -16.08
C ILE A 218 -10.51 12.69 -15.79
N TYR A 219 -9.56 12.57 -16.72
CA TYR A 219 -8.24 13.18 -16.56
C TYR A 219 -8.30 14.70 -16.50
N LEU A 220 -9.11 15.34 -17.32
CA LEU A 220 -9.35 16.79 -17.25
C LEU A 220 -9.97 17.19 -15.91
N PHE A 221 -10.96 16.44 -15.43
CA PHE A 221 -11.55 16.66 -14.10
C PHE A 221 -10.52 16.52 -12.97
N LEU A 222 -9.70 15.46 -12.99
CA LEU A 222 -8.65 15.24 -11.98
C LEU A 222 -7.59 16.35 -12.02
N PHE A 223 -7.20 16.80 -13.21
CA PHE A 223 -6.29 17.93 -13.37
C PHE A 223 -6.89 19.23 -12.77
N ALA A 224 -8.13 19.53 -13.13
CA ALA A 224 -8.84 20.69 -12.59
C ALA A 224 -9.02 20.60 -11.06
N ALA A 225 -9.31 19.43 -10.51
CA ALA A 225 -9.49 19.20 -9.08
C ALA A 225 -8.19 19.44 -8.28
N ILE A 226 -7.03 19.11 -8.86
CA ILE A 226 -5.73 19.36 -8.22
C ILE A 226 -5.35 20.83 -8.32
N VAL A 227 -5.47 21.44 -9.50
CA VAL A 227 -5.15 22.87 -9.68
C VAL A 227 -6.07 23.76 -8.85
N GLY A 228 -7.36 23.39 -8.76
CA GLY A 228 -8.38 24.10 -8.00
C GLY A 228 -8.55 23.61 -6.56
N ILE A 229 -7.63 22.82 -6.00
CA ILE A 229 -7.87 22.10 -4.74
C ILE A 229 -8.18 23.04 -3.58
N GLU A 230 -7.53 24.21 -3.52
CA GLU A 230 -7.82 25.23 -2.50
C GLU A 230 -9.24 25.81 -2.64
N ILE A 231 -9.71 26.00 -3.88
CA ILE A 231 -11.07 26.49 -4.16
C ILE A 231 -12.07 25.42 -3.76
N VAL A 232 -11.81 24.16 -4.11
CA VAL A 232 -12.65 23.02 -3.72
C VAL A 232 -12.73 22.90 -2.20
N LEU A 233 -11.59 22.97 -1.49
CA LEU A 233 -11.55 22.90 -0.03
C LEU A 233 -12.30 24.06 0.62
N LYS A 234 -12.21 25.29 0.08
CA LYS A 234 -12.99 26.44 0.55
C LYS A 234 -14.48 26.25 0.36
N VAL A 235 -14.91 25.78 -0.81
CA VAL A 235 -16.33 25.52 -1.10
C VAL A 235 -16.86 24.41 -0.20
N VAL A 236 -16.16 23.27 -0.09
CA VAL A 236 -16.59 22.16 0.78
C VAL A 236 -16.60 22.57 2.24
N GLY A 237 -15.59 23.33 2.69
CA GLY A 237 -15.53 23.87 4.06
C GLY A 237 -16.67 24.84 4.37
N SER A 238 -17.12 25.62 3.38
CA SER A 238 -18.25 26.54 3.54
C SER A 238 -19.62 25.86 3.66
N LEU A 239 -19.72 24.56 3.35
CA LEU A 239 -20.96 23.80 3.53
C LEU A 239 -21.25 23.47 5.02
N GLY A 240 -20.28 23.69 5.90
CA GLY A 240 -20.43 23.51 7.34
C GLY A 240 -20.57 22.06 7.81
N GLY A 241 -20.71 21.88 9.13
CA GLY A 241 -20.90 20.57 9.75
C GLY A 241 -19.72 19.61 9.56
N ILE A 242 -20.01 18.32 9.39
CA ILE A 242 -19.00 17.26 9.25
C ILE A 242 -18.04 17.52 8.08
N LEU A 243 -18.50 18.17 7.01
CA LEU A 243 -17.66 18.49 5.85
C LEU A 243 -16.58 19.52 6.21
N GLN A 244 -16.90 20.49 7.07
CA GLN A 244 -15.93 21.45 7.58
C GLN A 244 -14.86 20.75 8.44
N ASP A 245 -15.27 19.85 9.33
CA ASP A 245 -14.34 19.10 10.19
C ASP A 245 -13.41 18.20 9.37
N VAL A 246 -13.93 17.56 8.32
CA VAL A 246 -13.13 16.76 7.37
C VAL A 246 -12.13 17.64 6.63
N VAL A 247 -12.54 18.81 6.13
CA VAL A 247 -11.64 19.76 5.44
C VAL A 247 -10.54 20.24 6.39
N VAL A 248 -10.87 20.64 7.61
CA VAL A 248 -9.87 21.10 8.59
C VAL A 248 -8.89 19.98 8.95
N THR A 249 -9.38 18.75 9.12
CA THR A 249 -8.55 17.61 9.55
C THR A 249 -7.68 17.04 8.41
N GLN A 250 -8.16 17.11 7.16
CA GLN A 250 -7.52 16.44 6.00
C GLN A 250 -6.85 17.41 5.02
N SER A 251 -7.14 18.72 5.08
CA SER A 251 -6.54 19.72 4.17
C SER A 251 -5.02 19.73 4.23
N GLY A 252 -4.42 19.52 5.41
CA GLY A 252 -2.97 19.41 5.55
C GLY A 252 -2.35 18.33 4.64
N TYR A 253 -3.04 17.22 4.40
CA TYR A 253 -2.55 16.19 3.46
C TYR A 253 -2.63 16.60 1.99
N LEU A 254 -3.43 17.62 1.64
CA LEU A 254 -3.66 18.06 0.27
C LEU A 254 -2.91 19.37 -0.05
N THR A 255 -2.78 20.28 0.92
CA THR A 255 -2.25 21.64 0.72
C THR A 255 -0.86 21.85 1.30
N SER A 256 -0.47 21.12 2.36
CA SER A 256 0.89 21.20 2.90
C SER A 256 1.73 20.03 2.41
N GLY A 257 2.62 20.30 1.46
CA GLY A 257 3.71 19.38 1.15
C GLY A 257 4.63 19.27 2.37
N SER A 258 4.76 18.08 2.96
CA SER A 258 5.76 17.84 4.00
C SER A 258 7.16 18.01 3.37
N GLY A 259 7.82 19.14 3.66
CA GLY A 259 9.13 19.49 3.13
C GLY A 259 10.31 18.71 3.72
N VAL A 260 10.06 17.72 4.58
CA VAL A 260 11.11 17.05 5.35
C VAL A 260 10.94 15.54 5.17
N VAL A 261 12.07 14.87 4.93
CA VAL A 261 12.27 13.43 4.70
C VAL A 261 12.31 12.96 3.23
N ASN A 262 13.50 13.21 2.64
CA ASN A 262 14.19 12.43 1.61
C ASN A 262 13.74 12.56 0.15
N GLY A 263 14.32 13.53 -0.58
CA GLY A 263 14.30 13.60 -2.05
C GLY A 263 14.75 12.30 -2.74
N TYR A 264 15.59 11.52 -2.07
CA TYR A 264 15.99 10.16 -2.41
C TYR A 264 14.77 9.21 -2.58
N SER A 265 13.84 9.18 -1.62
CA SER A 265 12.61 8.36 -1.70
C SER A 265 11.76 8.76 -2.91
N ARG A 266 11.70 10.06 -3.23
CA ARG A 266 10.91 10.60 -4.34
C ARG A 266 11.42 10.13 -5.71
N THR A 267 12.73 10.16 -5.95
CA THR A 267 13.33 9.73 -7.24
C THR A 267 12.94 8.31 -7.63
N ILE A 268 12.84 7.40 -6.67
CA ILE A 268 12.50 6.00 -6.97
C ILE A 268 11.02 5.72 -7.02
N LYS A 269 10.22 6.50 -6.30
CA LYS A 269 8.79 6.52 -6.59
C LYS A 269 8.52 7.02 -8.01
N VAL A 270 9.29 7.99 -8.53
CA VAL A 270 9.21 8.37 -9.96
C VAL A 270 9.55 7.19 -10.88
N LEU A 271 10.66 6.48 -10.65
CA LEU A 271 11.02 5.31 -11.46
C LEU A 271 9.93 4.21 -11.42
N ASN A 272 9.38 3.94 -10.24
CA ASN A 272 8.27 3.01 -10.06
C ASN A 272 7.02 3.45 -10.83
N TYR A 273 6.69 4.75 -10.84
CA TYR A 273 5.54 5.27 -11.58
C TYR A 273 5.77 5.28 -13.09
N ILE A 274 7.00 5.51 -13.56
CA ILE A 274 7.36 5.33 -14.97
C ILE A 274 7.18 3.87 -15.38
N TRP A 275 7.67 2.93 -14.56
CA TRP A 275 7.44 1.50 -14.77
C TRP A 275 5.94 1.16 -14.81
N LEU A 276 5.15 1.67 -13.87
CA LEU A 276 3.70 1.43 -13.84
C LEU A 276 3.00 2.01 -15.08
N ALA A 277 3.39 3.21 -15.53
CA ALA A 277 2.87 3.81 -16.76
C ALA A 277 3.19 2.92 -17.98
N TYR A 278 4.43 2.45 -18.09
CA TYR A 278 4.85 1.53 -19.15
C TYR A 278 4.09 0.20 -19.10
N LEU A 279 3.98 -0.40 -17.91
CA LEU A 279 3.25 -1.64 -17.68
C LEU A 279 1.78 -1.49 -18.07
N PHE A 280 1.10 -0.43 -17.63
CA PHE A 280 -0.30 -0.19 -17.96
C PHE A 280 -0.50 0.12 -19.44
N TYR A 281 0.43 0.82 -20.09
CA TYR A 281 0.42 1.02 -21.53
C TYR A 281 0.50 -0.30 -22.30
N LEU A 282 1.51 -1.12 -22.00
CA LEU A 282 1.65 -2.45 -22.61
C LEU A 282 0.41 -3.31 -22.38
N TYR A 283 -0.07 -3.36 -21.13
CA TYR A 283 -1.24 -4.16 -20.78
C TYR A 283 -2.49 -3.72 -21.53
N SER A 284 -2.69 -2.41 -21.72
CA SER A 284 -3.82 -1.88 -22.49
C SER A 284 -3.79 -2.30 -23.96
N LYS A 285 -2.58 -2.42 -24.53
CA LYS A 285 -2.37 -2.80 -25.92
C LYS A 285 -2.51 -4.31 -26.11
N ASP A 286 -1.87 -5.10 -25.24
CA ASP A 286 -1.77 -6.54 -25.40
C ASP A 286 -2.96 -7.29 -24.80
N ARG A 287 -3.67 -6.70 -23.82
CA ARG A 287 -4.75 -7.33 -23.02
C ARG A 287 -5.94 -6.41 -22.74
N PRO A 288 -6.54 -5.73 -23.73
CA PRO A 288 -7.59 -4.73 -23.50
C PRO A 288 -8.81 -5.28 -22.75
N ASP A 289 -9.16 -6.56 -22.92
CA ASP A 289 -10.36 -7.17 -22.34
C ASP A 289 -10.14 -7.82 -20.97
N ARG A 290 -8.88 -7.94 -20.52
CA ARG A 290 -8.56 -8.54 -19.21
C ARG A 290 -8.51 -7.45 -18.16
N PHE A 291 -9.21 -7.65 -17.04
CA PHE A 291 -9.26 -6.70 -15.91
C PHE A 291 -9.46 -5.22 -16.29
N PRO A 292 -10.34 -4.86 -17.25
CA PRO A 292 -10.42 -3.49 -17.79
C PRO A 292 -10.77 -2.48 -16.70
N SER A 293 -11.65 -2.85 -15.76
CA SER A 293 -12.03 -1.99 -14.64
C SER A 293 -10.89 -1.71 -13.68
N ILE A 294 -10.10 -2.74 -13.33
CA ILE A 294 -8.94 -2.60 -12.43
C ILE A 294 -7.87 -1.75 -13.10
N LEU A 295 -7.57 -2.01 -14.37
CA LEU A 295 -6.58 -1.25 -15.13
C LEU A 295 -6.96 0.22 -15.22
N ARG A 296 -8.22 0.51 -15.60
CA ARG A 296 -8.74 1.86 -15.72
C ARG A 296 -8.70 2.61 -14.39
N TYR A 297 -9.16 1.98 -13.32
CA TYR A 297 -9.08 2.51 -11.96
C TYR A 297 -7.63 2.83 -11.55
N SER A 298 -6.69 1.92 -11.86
CA SER A 298 -5.26 2.10 -11.57
C SER A 298 -4.64 3.25 -12.35
N LYS A 299 -5.03 3.44 -13.63
CA LYS A 299 -4.58 4.58 -14.44
C LYS A 299 -5.05 5.91 -13.89
N TRP A 300 -6.30 6.01 -13.43
CA TRP A 300 -6.81 7.25 -12.82
C TRP A 300 -6.02 7.63 -11.58
N ILE A 301 -5.74 6.66 -10.71
CA ILE A 301 -4.92 6.88 -9.51
C ILE A 301 -3.48 7.22 -9.88
N LEU A 302 -2.88 6.52 -10.85
CA LEU A 302 -1.52 6.82 -11.32
C LEU A 302 -1.43 8.24 -11.86
N PHE A 303 -2.38 8.66 -12.69
CA PHE A 303 -2.44 10.02 -13.24
C PHE A 303 -2.55 11.06 -12.12
N PHE A 304 -3.47 10.87 -11.18
CA PHE A 304 -3.61 11.73 -9.99
C PHE A 304 -2.32 11.78 -9.16
N THR A 305 -1.65 10.64 -8.99
CA THR A 305 -0.41 10.55 -8.22
C THR A 305 0.71 11.35 -8.89
N ILE A 306 0.86 11.23 -10.21
CA ILE A 306 1.87 11.98 -10.98
C ILE A 306 1.64 13.49 -10.89
N LEU A 307 0.38 13.94 -10.98
CA LEU A 307 0.04 15.35 -10.82
C LEU A 307 0.29 15.88 -9.40
N ASN A 308 0.33 15.00 -8.40
CA ASN A 308 0.67 15.32 -7.01
C ASN A 308 2.15 15.10 -6.67
N LEU A 309 3.07 15.13 -7.65
CA LEU A 309 4.51 14.92 -7.41
C LEU A 309 5.11 15.84 -6.32
N GLN A 310 4.58 17.06 -6.18
CA GLN A 310 5.04 18.01 -5.16
C GLN A 310 4.52 17.67 -3.75
N ASN A 311 3.37 17.01 -3.65
CA ASN A 311 2.79 16.54 -2.40
C ASN A 311 3.39 15.18 -2.03
N TYR A 312 4.42 15.20 -1.18
CA TYR A 312 5.17 14.00 -0.80
C TYR A 312 4.28 12.88 -0.26
N ASP A 313 3.35 13.21 0.62
CA ASP A 313 2.50 12.22 1.29
C ASP A 313 1.60 11.48 0.31
N VAL A 314 0.94 12.20 -0.60
CA VAL A 314 0.14 11.57 -1.66
C VAL A 314 1.04 10.78 -2.60
N PHE A 315 2.14 11.39 -3.06
CA PHE A 315 3.03 10.80 -4.05
C PHE A 315 3.69 9.50 -3.57
N VAL A 316 4.16 9.44 -2.33
CA VAL A 316 4.85 8.25 -1.82
C VAL A 316 3.85 7.16 -1.43
N ARG A 317 2.75 7.52 -0.75
CA ARG A 317 1.83 6.52 -0.19
C ARG A 317 1.02 5.77 -1.24
N MET A 318 0.69 6.40 -2.38
CA MET A 318 -0.03 5.72 -3.47
C MET A 318 0.70 4.51 -4.05
N SER A 319 2.03 4.46 -3.91
CA SER A 319 2.81 3.29 -4.32
C SER A 319 2.48 2.04 -3.51
N TYR A 320 2.09 2.17 -2.23
CA TYR A 320 1.65 1.03 -1.41
C TYR A 320 0.34 0.41 -1.89
N PHE A 321 -0.41 1.10 -2.77
CA PHE A 321 -1.61 0.56 -3.41
C PHE A 321 -1.31 0.09 -4.84
N LEU A 322 -0.65 0.92 -5.65
CA LEU A 322 -0.43 0.64 -7.07
C LEU A 322 0.53 -0.55 -7.28
N LEU A 323 1.55 -0.72 -6.43
CA LEU A 323 2.54 -1.79 -6.61
C LEU A 323 1.99 -3.19 -6.26
N PRO A 324 1.28 -3.41 -5.15
CA PRO A 324 0.61 -4.69 -4.94
C PRO A 324 -0.42 -5.00 -6.02
N LEU A 325 -1.17 -4.00 -6.50
CA LEU A 325 -2.17 -4.22 -7.53
C LEU A 325 -1.55 -4.52 -8.90
N SER A 326 -0.40 -3.92 -9.22
CA SER A 326 0.26 -4.10 -10.51
C SER A 326 0.77 -5.52 -10.75
N VAL A 327 0.97 -6.31 -9.69
CA VAL A 327 1.40 -7.71 -9.82
C VAL A 327 0.44 -8.53 -10.66
N ILE A 328 -0.86 -8.19 -10.65
CA ILE A 328 -1.88 -8.87 -11.45
C ILE A 328 -1.51 -8.78 -12.94
N PHE A 329 -1.16 -7.58 -13.39
CA PHE A 329 -0.81 -7.32 -14.78
C PHE A 329 0.52 -7.96 -15.17
N VAL A 330 1.51 -7.94 -14.27
CA VAL A 330 2.81 -8.60 -14.48
C VAL A 330 2.61 -10.11 -14.65
N VAL A 331 1.91 -10.75 -13.73
CA VAL A 331 1.69 -12.20 -13.75
C VAL A 331 0.90 -12.60 -14.98
N ASP A 332 -0.17 -11.89 -15.31
CA ASP A 332 -1.01 -12.20 -16.48
C ASP A 332 -0.24 -12.05 -17.80
N LEU A 333 0.59 -11.00 -17.94
CA LEU A 333 1.45 -10.83 -19.12
C LEU A 333 2.53 -11.90 -19.24
N VAL A 334 3.11 -12.35 -18.12
CA VAL A 334 4.15 -13.40 -18.11
C VAL A 334 3.56 -14.80 -18.32
N ASN A 335 2.30 -15.01 -17.90
CA ASN A 335 1.68 -16.31 -17.84
C ASN A 335 1.44 -16.94 -19.22
N GLU A 336 0.91 -16.17 -20.14
CA GLU A 336 0.92 -16.61 -21.53
C GLU A 336 2.31 -16.33 -22.10
N LYS A 337 2.82 -17.19 -22.98
CA LYS A 337 4.14 -17.08 -23.64
C LYS A 337 4.25 -15.80 -24.49
N TYR A 338 4.09 -14.63 -23.90
CA TYR A 338 4.36 -13.38 -24.57
C TYR A 338 5.86 -13.25 -24.67
N ASN A 339 6.30 -13.40 -25.92
CA ASN A 339 7.69 -13.38 -26.30
C ASN A 339 8.10 -11.94 -26.53
N LEU A 340 8.46 -11.23 -25.46
CA LEU A 340 9.34 -10.09 -25.56
C LEU A 340 10.36 -10.25 -24.45
N HIS A 341 11.52 -10.83 -24.82
CA HIS A 341 12.73 -10.74 -24.03
C HIS A 341 12.89 -9.33 -23.43
N LYS A 342 12.49 -8.29 -24.17
CA LYS A 342 12.39 -6.89 -23.72
C LYS A 342 11.56 -6.68 -22.45
N PHE A 343 10.34 -7.25 -22.32
CA PHE A 343 9.52 -7.08 -21.12
C PHE A 343 10.18 -7.73 -19.90
N LYS A 344 10.68 -8.96 -20.06
CA LYS A 344 11.42 -9.66 -18.98
C LYS A 344 12.70 -8.92 -18.61
N THR A 345 13.41 -8.35 -19.59
CA THR A 345 14.59 -7.51 -19.35
C THR A 345 14.23 -6.24 -18.60
N VAL A 346 13.18 -5.50 -18.99
CA VAL A 346 12.76 -4.29 -18.28
C VAL A 346 12.28 -4.63 -16.87
N LEU A 347 11.53 -5.72 -16.70
CA LEU A 347 11.12 -6.21 -15.38
C LEU A 347 12.33 -6.54 -14.50
N PHE A 348 13.32 -7.24 -15.05
CA PHE A 348 14.55 -7.55 -14.35
C PHE A 348 15.34 -6.31 -13.98
N VAL A 349 15.43 -5.33 -14.88
CA VAL A 349 16.08 -4.03 -14.64
C VAL A 349 15.36 -3.28 -13.52
N VAL A 350 14.03 -3.22 -13.54
CA VAL A 350 13.23 -2.53 -12.49
C VAL A 350 13.40 -3.22 -11.13
N CYS A 351 13.33 -4.55 -11.09
CA CYS A 351 13.60 -5.31 -9.88
C CYS A 351 15.04 -5.07 -9.38
N GLY A 352 16.02 -5.09 -10.28
CA GLY A 352 17.43 -4.82 -9.97
C GLY A 352 17.65 -3.42 -9.40
N PHE A 353 17.10 -2.38 -10.04
CA PHE A 353 17.18 -1.01 -9.54
C PHE A 353 16.48 -0.84 -8.18
N THR A 354 15.35 -1.50 -7.97
CA THR A 354 14.64 -1.40 -6.69
C THR A 354 15.37 -2.15 -5.58
N LEU A 355 16.01 -3.27 -5.90
CA LEU A 355 16.89 -3.98 -4.97
C LEU A 355 18.14 -3.15 -4.63
N LEU A 356 18.77 -2.52 -5.62
CA LEU A 356 19.88 -1.58 -5.42
C LEU A 356 19.46 -0.40 -4.52
N TRP A 357 18.22 0.03 -4.62
CA TRP A 357 17.68 1.03 -3.71
C TRP A 357 17.41 0.54 -2.30
N LEU A 358 16.88 -0.67 -2.15
CA LEU A 358 16.72 -1.30 -0.85
C LEU A 358 18.07 -1.42 -0.14
N SER A 359 19.18 -1.67 -0.86
CA SER A 359 20.53 -1.57 -0.28
C SER A 359 20.89 -0.15 0.14
N PHE A 360 20.58 0.86 -0.67
CA PHE A 360 20.92 2.25 -0.37
C PHE A 360 20.13 2.78 0.84
N THR A 361 18.83 2.53 0.89
CA THR A 361 17.98 2.90 2.04
C THR A 361 18.35 2.14 3.30
N ALA A 362 18.76 0.88 3.20
CA ALA A 362 19.30 0.14 4.33
C ALA A 362 20.65 0.69 4.82
N TYR A 363 21.42 1.35 3.96
CA TYR A 363 22.70 1.98 4.30
C TYR A 363 22.43 3.32 5.00
N THR A 364 21.55 4.16 4.45
CA THR A 364 21.20 5.47 5.03
C THR A 364 20.29 5.41 6.26
N ALA A 365 19.74 4.25 6.62
CA ALA A 365 18.96 4.05 7.84
C ALA A 365 19.80 3.51 9.01
N LEU A 366 21.08 3.18 8.74
CA LEU A 366 22.08 2.74 9.71
C LEU A 366 23.08 3.85 10.07
N ASP A 367 23.02 4.98 9.37
CA ASP A 367 23.62 6.27 9.72
C ASP A 367 22.51 7.21 10.23
#